data_AF-A0A7R9J957-F1
#
_entry.id   AF-A0A7R9J957-F1
#
_cell.length_a   1.000
_cell.length_b   1.000
_cell.length_c   1.000
_cell.angle_alpha   90.00
_cell.angle_beta   90.00
_cell.angle_gamma   90.00
#
_symmetry.space_group_name_H-M   'P 1'
#
loop_
_entity.id
_entity.type
_entity.pdbx_description
1 polymer ?
#
loop_
_entity_poly.entity_id
_entity_poly.type
_entity_poly.pdbx_seq_one_letter_code
_entity_poly.pdbx_strand_id
1 'polypeptide(L)'
;MALNIWKIAICLIMGLVAVHAQSSYCQLCPDHTLCLYRGTSSSCNTVIRRQLTNAEKGALVNIHNTYRSKVARGLETRGLPGPQPSASNMRMMNWNNELATIAQTWANQCAFGHDTCRKTCEY
;
A
#
# COMPACT_ATOMS: atom_id res chain seq x y z
N MET A 1 62.00 -4.15 2.24
CA MET A 1 60.71 -3.49 2.56
C MET A 1 59.69 -3.91 1.52
N ALA A 2 58.92 -4.96 1.81
CA ALA A 2 57.92 -5.49 0.88
C ALA A 2 56.63 -4.67 1.01
N LEU A 3 56.19 -4.06 -0.10
CA LEU A 3 54.91 -3.36 -0.18
C LEU A 3 53.77 -4.36 0.03
N ASN A 4 52.81 -4.00 0.88
CA ASN A 4 51.66 -4.81 1.28
C ASN A 4 50.60 -4.90 0.16
N ILE A 5 50.83 -5.81 -0.80
CA ILE A 5 49.98 -6.04 -1.99
C ILE A 5 48.54 -6.48 -1.62
N TRP A 6 48.35 -7.09 -0.44
CA TRP A 6 47.03 -7.53 0.05
C TRP A 6 46.03 -6.39 0.34
N LYS A 7 46.49 -5.15 0.53
CA LYS A 7 45.59 -4.01 0.81
C LYS A 7 44.86 -3.47 -0.43
N ILE A 8 45.36 -3.76 -1.63
CA ILE A 8 44.77 -3.30 -2.91
C ILE A 8 43.70 -4.28 -3.41
N ALA A 9 43.85 -5.57 -3.13
CA ALA A 9 42.91 -6.61 -3.56
C ALA A 9 41.53 -6.53 -2.88
N ILE A 10 41.46 -6.00 -1.64
CA ILE A 10 40.20 -5.84 -0.90
C ILE A 10 39.34 -4.70 -1.47
N CYS A 11 39.94 -3.72 -2.16
CA CYS A 11 39.23 -2.55 -2.68
C CYS A 11 38.57 -2.80 -4.06
N LEU A 12 38.95 -3.85 -4.79
CA LEU A 12 38.45 -4.13 -6.15
C LEU A 12 37.23 -5.08 -6.20
N ILE A 13 36.81 -5.65 -5.07
CA ILE A 13 35.64 -6.55 -4.98
C ILE A 13 34.39 -5.80 -4.44
N MET A 14 34.53 -4.59 -3.92
CA MET A 14 33.42 -3.72 -3.49
C MET A 14 32.90 -2.79 -4.61
N GLY A 15 33.02 -3.22 -5.87
CA GLY A 15 32.75 -2.35 -7.04
C GLY A 15 31.59 -2.75 -7.96
N LEU A 16 30.89 -3.87 -7.76
CA LEU A 16 30.05 -4.43 -8.84
C LEU A 16 28.62 -4.91 -8.51
N VAL A 17 28.05 -4.59 -7.36
CA VAL A 17 26.58 -4.65 -7.24
C VAL A 17 26.06 -3.55 -6.31
N ALA A 18 25.94 -2.35 -6.85
CA ALA A 18 24.85 -1.50 -6.39
C ALA A 18 23.56 -2.17 -6.87
N VAL A 19 23.02 -3.12 -6.09
CA VAL A 19 21.65 -3.58 -6.28
C VAL A 19 20.80 -2.33 -6.05
N HIS A 20 20.38 -1.68 -7.14
CA HIS A 20 19.30 -0.72 -7.04
C HIS A 20 18.13 -1.51 -6.46
N ALA A 21 17.83 -1.30 -5.18
CA ALA A 21 16.63 -1.84 -4.55
C ALA A 21 15.41 -1.10 -5.13
N GLN A 22 15.23 -1.19 -6.45
CA GLN A 22 14.07 -0.66 -7.11
C GLN A 22 12.92 -1.59 -6.75
N SER A 23 11.89 -1.00 -6.17
CA SER A 23 10.68 -1.71 -5.77
C SER A 23 10.15 -2.51 -6.96
N SER A 24 9.90 -3.81 -6.78
CA SER A 24 9.38 -4.71 -7.83
C SER A 24 8.09 -4.18 -8.47
N TYR A 25 7.35 -3.35 -7.75
CA TYR A 25 6.15 -2.67 -8.25
C TYR A 25 6.41 -1.73 -9.44
N CYS A 26 7.63 -1.25 -9.66
CA CYS A 26 7.99 -0.50 -10.87
C CYS A 26 7.83 -1.35 -12.15
N GLN A 27 7.87 -2.68 -12.04
CA GLN A 27 7.65 -3.60 -13.16
C GLN A 27 6.15 -3.83 -13.44
N LEU A 28 5.28 -3.63 -12.45
CA LEU A 28 3.82 -3.73 -12.66
C LEU A 28 3.30 -2.53 -13.47
N CYS A 29 3.82 -1.34 -13.15
CA CYS A 29 3.57 -0.10 -13.89
C CYS A 29 4.67 0.92 -13.53
N PRO A 30 5.20 1.69 -14.49
CA PRO A 30 6.26 2.67 -14.21
C PRO A 30 5.87 3.77 -13.22
N ASP A 31 4.59 4.10 -13.14
CA ASP A 31 4.00 5.13 -12.30
C ASP A 31 3.32 4.56 -11.03
N HIS A 32 3.68 3.34 -10.63
CA HIS A 32 3.14 2.74 -9.41
C HIS A 32 3.44 3.62 -8.18
N THR A 33 2.49 3.71 -7.24
CA THR A 33 2.66 4.48 -5.99
C THR A 33 3.94 4.10 -5.21
N LEU A 34 4.20 2.79 -5.06
CA LEU A 34 5.43 2.29 -4.45
C LEU A 34 6.67 2.38 -5.35
N CYS A 35 6.52 2.70 -6.64
CA CYS A 35 7.66 3.02 -7.50
C CYS A 35 8.08 4.47 -7.32
N LEU A 36 7.11 5.39 -7.41
CA LEU A 36 7.33 6.83 -7.45
C LEU A 36 7.70 7.44 -6.09
N TYR A 37 7.08 6.97 -5.01
CA TYR A 37 7.16 7.66 -3.73
C TYR A 37 7.93 6.89 -2.67
N ARG A 38 8.78 7.63 -1.96
CA ARG A 38 9.49 7.18 -0.75
C ARG A 38 9.22 8.20 0.35
N GLY A 39 8.59 7.76 1.44
CA GLY A 39 8.32 8.62 2.58
C GLY A 39 7.12 9.56 2.36
N THR A 40 7.18 10.72 3.03
CA THR A 40 6.09 11.70 3.08
C THR A 40 6.45 12.95 2.30
N SER A 41 5.51 13.41 1.47
CA SER A 41 5.69 14.60 0.65
C SER A 41 5.75 15.88 1.50
N SER A 42 6.45 16.89 1.00
CA SER A 42 6.46 18.24 1.57
C SER A 42 5.09 18.94 1.51
N SER A 43 4.18 18.48 0.64
CA SER A 43 2.78 18.95 0.58
C SER A 43 1.99 18.64 1.86
N CYS A 44 2.47 17.76 2.72
CA CYS A 44 1.79 17.35 3.94
C CYS A 44 1.86 18.36 5.10
N ASN A 45 2.39 19.57 4.90
CA ASN A 45 2.57 20.61 5.94
C ASN A 45 3.03 19.98 7.28
N THR A 46 2.15 19.96 8.29
CA THR A 46 2.40 19.30 9.57
C THR A 46 1.70 17.95 9.66
N VAL A 47 2.51 16.89 9.81
CA VAL A 47 2.01 15.52 9.97
C VAL A 47 1.86 15.20 11.46
N ILE A 48 0.62 15.03 11.92
CA ILE A 48 0.32 14.74 13.34
C ILE A 48 0.40 13.24 13.63
N ARG A 49 -0.12 12.41 12.72
CA ARG A 49 -0.13 10.94 12.87
C ARG A 49 -0.09 10.27 11.50
N ARG A 50 0.62 9.15 11.42
CA ARG A 50 0.59 8.22 10.29
C ARG A 50 0.34 6.83 10.84
N GLN A 51 -0.07 5.92 9.96
CA GLN A 51 -0.35 4.52 10.27
C GLN A 51 -1.58 4.34 11.16
N LEU A 52 -2.26 3.23 10.94
CA LEU A 52 -3.33 2.75 11.80
C LEU A 52 -2.75 1.80 12.86
N THR A 53 -3.25 1.93 14.08
CA THR A 53 -3.06 0.94 15.14
C THR A 53 -3.77 -0.37 14.78
N ASN A 54 -3.40 -1.48 15.42
CA ASN A 54 -4.06 -2.76 15.16
C ASN A 54 -5.55 -2.74 15.52
N ALA A 55 -5.93 -1.99 16.56
CA ALA A 55 -7.33 -1.77 16.91
C ALA A 55 -8.10 -1.03 15.80
N GLU A 56 -7.51 0.03 15.22
CA GLU A 56 -8.11 0.77 14.10
C GLU A 56 -8.22 -0.08 12.83
N LYS A 57 -7.20 -0.90 12.52
CA LYS A 57 -7.26 -1.86 11.38
C LYS A 57 -8.41 -2.84 11.56
N GLY A 58 -8.57 -3.41 12.76
CA GLY A 58 -9.67 -4.31 13.10
C GLY A 58 -11.03 -3.63 13.00
N ALA A 59 -11.16 -2.41 13.53
CA ALA A 59 -12.38 -1.62 13.44
C ALA A 59 -12.77 -1.31 11.99
N LEU A 60 -11.79 -0.94 11.15
CA LEU A 60 -12.02 -0.64 9.73
C LEU A 60 -12.58 -1.86 8.99
N VAL A 61 -11.96 -3.02 9.13
CA VAL A 61 -12.45 -4.26 8.49
C VAL A 61 -13.83 -4.65 9.03
N ASN A 62 -14.04 -4.52 10.35
CA ASN A 62 -15.34 -4.83 10.97
C ASN A 62 -16.47 -3.95 10.44
N ILE A 63 -16.23 -2.64 10.28
CA ILE A 63 -17.22 -1.70 9.72
C ILE A 63 -17.56 -2.08 8.27
N HIS A 64 -16.55 -2.37 7.44
CA HIS A 64 -16.78 -2.83 6.06
C HIS A 64 -17.63 -4.10 6.03
N ASN A 65 -17.29 -5.11 6.86
CA ASN A 65 -18.02 -6.37 6.92
C ASN A 65 -19.46 -6.20 7.45
N THR A 66 -19.68 -5.26 8.37
CA THR A 66 -21.02 -4.92 8.88
C THR A 66 -21.91 -4.38 7.76
N TYR A 67 -21.42 -3.41 6.97
CA TYR A 67 -22.18 -2.87 5.84
C TYR A 67 -22.34 -3.87 4.70
N ARG A 68 -21.31 -4.65 4.37
CA ARG A 68 -21.40 -5.74 3.39
C ARG A 68 -22.46 -6.76 3.79
N SER A 69 -22.53 -7.14 5.08
CA SER A 69 -23.56 -8.04 5.62
C SER A 69 -24.95 -7.41 5.59
N LYS A 70 -25.08 -6.10 5.87
CA LYS A 70 -26.35 -5.38 5.75
C LYS A 70 -26.90 -5.46 4.32
N VAL A 71 -26.06 -5.16 3.33
CA VAL A 71 -26.43 -5.26 1.91
C VAL A 71 -26.73 -6.72 1.53
N ALA A 72 -25.86 -7.67 1.91
CA ALA A 72 -26.02 -9.07 1.56
C ALA A 72 -27.35 -9.67 2.04
N ARG A 73 -27.84 -9.24 3.21
CA ARG A 73 -29.13 -9.66 3.77
C ARG A 73 -30.34 -8.88 3.22
N GLY A 74 -30.13 -7.96 2.27
CA GLY A 74 -31.21 -7.10 1.73
C GLY A 74 -31.76 -6.09 2.73
N LEU A 75 -30.95 -5.70 3.73
CA LEU A 75 -31.39 -4.79 4.82
C LEU A 75 -31.02 -3.32 4.55
N GLU A 76 -30.45 -3.00 3.40
CA GLU A 76 -30.16 -1.62 2.99
C GLU A 76 -31.33 -1.05 2.20
N THR A 77 -32.12 -0.19 2.84
CA THR A 77 -33.35 0.38 2.27
C THR A 77 -33.11 1.53 1.31
N ARG A 78 -31.91 2.14 1.32
CA ARG A 78 -31.55 3.26 0.44
C ARG A 78 -31.28 2.80 -1.00
N GLY A 79 -31.63 3.63 -1.98
CA GLY A 79 -31.41 3.40 -3.41
C GLY A 79 -32.34 4.27 -4.25
N LEU A 80 -32.05 4.39 -5.55
CA LEU A 80 -32.89 5.11 -6.53
C LEU A 80 -33.08 4.23 -7.79
N PRO A 81 -34.09 3.32 -7.83
CA PRO A 81 -34.99 2.96 -6.73
C PRO A 81 -34.30 2.11 -5.66
N GLY A 82 -34.88 2.05 -4.45
CA GLY A 82 -34.46 1.14 -3.37
C GLY A 82 -35.54 0.09 -3.09
N PRO A 83 -35.27 -0.94 -2.25
CA PRO A 83 -34.03 -1.20 -1.50
C PRO A 83 -32.92 -1.82 -2.37
N GLN A 84 -31.69 -1.91 -1.84
CA GLN A 84 -30.64 -2.73 -2.46
C GLN A 84 -31.00 -4.23 -2.33
N PRO A 85 -30.83 -5.03 -3.40
CA PRO A 85 -31.13 -6.46 -3.34
C PRO A 85 -30.13 -7.22 -2.45
N SER A 86 -30.54 -8.39 -1.97
CA SER A 86 -29.64 -9.32 -1.27
C SER A 86 -28.56 -9.88 -2.21
N ALA A 87 -27.46 -10.36 -1.64
CA ALA A 87 -26.34 -10.90 -2.40
C ALA A 87 -26.11 -12.38 -2.03
N SER A 88 -25.97 -13.24 -3.03
CA SER A 88 -25.80 -14.70 -2.84
C SER A 88 -24.38 -15.13 -2.47
N ASN A 89 -23.36 -14.29 -2.70
CA ASN A 89 -21.95 -14.65 -2.48
C ASN A 89 -21.10 -13.46 -1.96
N MET A 90 -21.64 -12.69 -1.01
CA MET A 90 -20.92 -11.56 -0.42
C MET A 90 -19.98 -12.03 0.71
N ARG A 91 -18.68 -12.17 0.41
CA ARG A 91 -17.68 -12.65 1.37
C ARG A 91 -17.20 -11.57 2.34
N MET A 92 -16.72 -11.99 3.52
CA MET A 92 -16.03 -11.11 4.45
C MET A 92 -14.68 -10.66 3.89
N MET A 93 -14.34 -9.41 4.13
CA MET A 93 -13.01 -8.85 3.88
C MET A 93 -12.08 -9.19 5.04
N ASN A 94 -10.79 -9.37 4.70
CA ASN A 94 -9.69 -9.47 5.65
C ASN A 94 -8.71 -8.32 5.41
N TRP A 95 -7.97 -7.93 6.45
CA TRP A 95 -6.90 -6.95 6.31
C TRP A 95 -5.76 -7.52 5.47
N ASN A 96 -5.27 -6.76 4.49
CA ASN A 96 -4.08 -7.09 3.70
C ASN A 96 -3.01 -6.01 3.90
N ASN A 97 -1.82 -6.41 4.35
CA ASN A 97 -0.73 -5.49 4.67
C ASN A 97 -0.07 -4.87 3.43
N GLU A 98 -0.08 -5.56 2.29
CA GLU A 98 0.45 -5.06 1.03
C GLU A 98 -0.40 -3.88 0.53
N LEU A 99 -1.71 -4.09 0.42
CA LEU A 99 -2.67 -3.03 0.04
C LEU A 99 -2.60 -1.84 1.00
N ALA A 100 -2.47 -2.10 2.30
CA ALA A 100 -2.33 -1.05 3.30
C ALA A 100 -1.04 -0.23 3.12
N THR A 101 0.07 -0.87 2.74
CA THR A 101 1.36 -0.21 2.51
C THR A 101 1.29 0.70 1.28
N ILE A 102 0.65 0.23 0.20
CA ILE A 102 0.42 1.02 -1.01
C ILE A 102 -0.47 2.23 -0.68
N ALA A 103 -1.61 1.99 -0.01
CA ALA A 103 -2.56 3.04 0.36
C ALA A 103 -1.94 4.09 1.30
N GLN A 104 -1.16 3.67 2.30
CA GLN A 104 -0.48 4.60 3.19
C GLN A 104 0.62 5.39 2.47
N THR A 105 1.30 4.80 1.49
CA THR A 105 2.29 5.50 0.66
C THR A 105 1.60 6.58 -0.17
N TRP A 106 0.42 6.33 -0.73
CA TRP A 106 -0.36 7.37 -1.40
C TRP A 106 -0.85 8.45 -0.42
N ALA A 107 -1.39 8.06 0.73
CA ALA A 107 -1.86 9.00 1.75
C ALA A 107 -0.75 9.92 2.27
N ASN A 108 0.49 9.42 2.31
CA ASN A 108 1.68 10.20 2.66
C ASN A 108 2.03 11.31 1.65
N GLN A 109 1.32 11.42 0.54
CA GLN A 109 1.52 12.49 -0.44
C GLN A 109 0.57 13.67 -0.20
N CYS A 110 -0.42 13.53 0.69
CA CYS A 110 -1.41 14.55 1.04
C CYS A 110 -2.08 15.22 -0.18
N ALA A 111 -2.15 14.48 -1.30
CA ALA A 111 -2.86 14.86 -2.50
C ALA A 111 -4.22 14.18 -2.48
N PHE A 112 -5.29 14.96 -2.30
CA PHE A 112 -6.64 14.40 -2.31
C PHE A 112 -6.99 13.90 -3.71
N GLY A 113 -7.30 12.61 -3.82
CA GLY A 113 -7.65 11.98 -5.08
C GLY A 113 -7.14 10.55 -5.18
N HIS A 114 -7.09 10.06 -6.41
CA HIS A 114 -6.60 8.75 -6.76
C HIS A 114 -5.18 8.83 -7.30
N ASP A 115 -4.29 7.97 -6.81
CA ASP A 115 -3.06 7.60 -7.50
C ASP A 115 -3.37 6.89 -8.82
N THR A 116 -2.42 6.98 -9.76
CA THR A 116 -2.59 6.43 -11.11
C THR A 116 -2.51 4.91 -11.14
N CYS A 117 -1.60 4.31 -10.36
CA CYS A 117 -1.42 2.86 -10.33
C CYS A 117 -1.09 2.32 -8.92
N ARG A 118 -1.90 1.35 -8.47
CA ARG A 118 -1.87 0.74 -7.11
C ARG A 118 -1.99 -0.79 -7.11
N LYS A 119 -1.69 -1.43 -8.24
CA LYS A 119 -1.87 -2.87 -8.47
C LYS A 119 -0.97 -3.70 -7.57
N THR A 120 -1.41 -4.89 -7.19
CA THR A 120 -0.52 -5.92 -6.64
C THR A 120 -0.35 -7.05 -7.65
N CYS A 121 0.48 -8.04 -7.36
CA CYS A 121 0.55 -9.24 -8.19
C CYS A 121 -0.64 -10.18 -7.96
N GLU A 122 -1.30 -10.08 -6.79
CA GLU A 122 -2.41 -10.95 -6.38
C GLU A 122 -3.78 -10.41 -6.85
N TYR A 123 -3.94 -9.09 -6.96
CA TYR A 123 -5.21 -8.41 -7.21
C TYR A 123 -5.13 -7.37 -8.34
#